data_AF-D0MQS6-F1
#
_entry.id   AF-D0MQS6-F1
#
_cell.length_a   1.000
_cell.length_b   1.000
_cell.length_c   1.000
_cell.angle_alpha   90.00
_cell.angle_beta   90.00
_cell.angle_gamma   90.00
#
_symmetry.space_group_name_H-M   'P 1'
#
loop_
_entity.id
_entity.type
_entity.pdbx_description
1 polymer ?
#
loop_
_entity_poly.entity_id
_entity_poly.type
_entity_poly.pdbx_seq_one_letter_code
_entity_poly.pdbx_strand_id
1 'polypeptide(L)'
;MNLVGVLRSHRHALLRVAAATITIESVIPKVQIAGLSTSSNAHLKDKKPILELLQRVADGEVSPQDAAELCGPTAEYEAVGDFAKIDTKREARTGFPEVVYAESKTSEQVAAIMKVMIDGGEDNVMASRVTRQAADEIRALIPGHHLTYYEVPRILTSKSLENTPKKTEEEEKDTPTACVLCAGTSDLPVAEEAAVTLELADYRVTRLYDVGVAGIHRLLRNQHILRASDVAICVAGMDGALPGVVGGLTSSPVVAVPTSVGYGAAFGGLAPLLTMLNACSPGVGVVNIDNGFGAAVLADEQLKRIAEFGRVHGTIMQEARQYVNNTEMQLRHQFEEERASLRAQAEEHKYNQGAAKSTRT
;
A
#
# COMPACT_ATOMS: atom_id res chain seq x y z
N MET A 1 51.50 -25.73 23.31
CA MET A 1 50.78 -26.36 24.45
C MET A 1 49.29 -26.16 24.16
N ASN A 2 48.61 -27.04 23.43
CA ASN A 2 48.14 -28.40 23.74
C ASN A 2 47.21 -28.54 24.96
N LEU A 3 46.01 -29.05 24.63
CA LEU A 3 45.08 -29.94 25.37
C LEU A 3 44.16 -29.37 26.48
N VAL A 4 42.82 -29.44 26.27
CA VAL A 4 41.84 -30.44 26.82
C VAL A 4 41.29 -29.98 28.18
N GLY A 5 39.99 -29.88 28.48
CA GLY A 5 38.76 -30.45 27.94
C GLY A 5 38.04 -31.17 29.08
N VAL A 6 36.77 -30.87 29.41
CA VAL A 6 35.88 -31.77 30.19
C VAL A 6 34.40 -31.54 29.81
N LEU A 7 33.78 -32.63 29.34
CA LEU A 7 32.35 -32.87 29.13
C LEU A 7 31.55 -33.02 30.44
N ARG A 8 30.23 -32.78 30.36
CA ARG A 8 29.09 -33.63 30.85
C ARG A 8 27.83 -32.74 30.99
N SER A 9 26.58 -33.15 30.73
CA SER A 9 25.98 -34.33 30.13
C SER A 9 24.50 -34.01 29.91
N HIS A 10 23.96 -34.27 28.72
CA HIS A 10 22.51 -34.34 28.48
C HIS A 10 21.97 -35.68 29.00
N ARG A 11 20.83 -35.66 29.71
CA ARG A 11 20.07 -36.86 30.05
C ARG A 11 18.77 -36.91 29.25
N HIS A 12 18.72 -37.93 28.41
CA HIS A 12 17.54 -38.47 27.75
C HIS A 12 16.52 -38.99 28.78
N ALA A 13 15.23 -38.73 28.54
CA ALA A 13 14.14 -39.57 29.03
C ALA A 13 13.38 -40.11 27.82
N LEU A 14 13.52 -41.42 27.60
CA LEU A 14 12.82 -42.22 26.60
C LEU A 14 11.38 -42.45 27.06
N LEU A 15 10.39 -42.09 26.24
CA LEU A 15 9.07 -42.71 26.28
C LEU A 15 8.89 -43.55 25.01
N ARG A 16 8.88 -44.87 25.20
CA ARG A 16 8.48 -45.85 24.19
C ARG A 16 6.95 -45.80 24.05
N VAL A 17 6.46 -45.56 22.83
CA VAL A 17 5.09 -45.92 22.44
C VAL A 17 5.19 -46.98 21.36
N ALA A 18 4.44 -48.06 21.57
CA ALA A 18 4.47 -49.29 20.80
C ALA A 18 4.09 -49.06 19.33
N ALA A 19 4.79 -49.76 18.44
CA ALA A 19 4.44 -49.88 17.04
C ALA A 19 3.19 -50.75 16.90
N ALA A 20 2.10 -50.15 16.41
CA ALA A 20 1.01 -50.88 15.78
C ALA A 20 1.05 -50.55 14.29
N THR A 21 1.42 -51.55 13.49
CA THR A 21 1.45 -51.50 12.04
C THR A 21 0.01 -51.41 11.53
N ILE A 22 -0.41 -50.23 11.05
CA ILE A 22 -1.61 -50.08 10.24
C ILE A 22 -1.16 -49.75 8.82
N THR A 23 -1.28 -50.74 7.94
CA THR A 23 -1.19 -50.60 6.50
C THR A 23 -2.30 -49.66 6.03
N ILE A 24 -1.95 -48.43 5.65
CA ILE A 24 -2.88 -47.52 4.96
C ILE A 24 -2.58 -47.65 3.47
N GLU A 25 -3.36 -48.47 2.79
CA GLU A 25 -3.50 -48.42 1.34
C GLU A 25 -3.92 -47.01 0.92
N SER A 26 -3.29 -46.53 -0.14
CA SER A 26 -3.49 -45.21 -0.73
C SER A 26 -4.95 -44.98 -1.15
N VAL A 27 -5.69 -44.20 -0.37
CA VAL A 27 -6.90 -43.52 -0.83
C VAL A 27 -6.53 -42.05 -1.01
N ILE A 28 -6.12 -41.70 -2.23
CA ILE A 28 -6.00 -40.30 -2.65
C ILE A 28 -7.44 -39.81 -2.85
N PRO A 29 -7.98 -38.89 -2.03
CA PRO A 29 -9.25 -38.27 -2.36
C PRO A 29 -9.00 -37.38 -3.57
N LYS A 30 -9.74 -37.61 -4.67
CA LYS A 30 -9.86 -36.62 -5.74
C LYS A 30 -10.50 -35.37 -5.12
N VAL A 31 -9.66 -34.42 -4.69
CA VAL A 31 -10.09 -33.06 -4.40
C VAL A 31 -10.54 -32.47 -5.73
N GLN A 32 -11.85 -32.50 -5.96
CA GLN A 32 -12.48 -31.68 -6.98
C GLN A 32 -12.30 -30.24 -6.50
N ILE A 33 -11.36 -29.52 -7.12
CA ILE A 33 -11.15 -28.10 -6.86
C ILE A 33 -12.46 -27.42 -7.28
N ALA A 34 -13.34 -27.18 -6.31
CA ALA A 34 -14.48 -26.32 -6.48
C ALA A 34 -13.96 -24.98 -6.98
N GLY A 35 -14.49 -24.53 -8.12
CA GLY A 35 -14.04 -23.33 -8.81
C GLY A 35 -13.90 -22.18 -7.82
N LEU A 36 -12.65 -21.72 -7.66
CA LEU A 36 -12.36 -20.44 -7.06
C LEU A 36 -13.11 -19.39 -7.90
N SER A 37 -14.26 -18.93 -7.39
CA SER A 37 -14.91 -17.77 -7.96
C SER A 37 -13.96 -16.59 -7.72
N THR A 38 -13.27 -16.18 -8.77
CA THR A 38 -12.33 -15.06 -8.75
C THR A 38 -13.12 -13.75 -8.60
N SER A 39 -13.52 -13.43 -7.37
CA SER A 39 -14.07 -12.13 -7.00
C SER A 39 -12.95 -11.26 -6.46
N SER A 40 -12.18 -10.65 -7.36
CA SER A 40 -11.67 -9.28 -7.24
C SER A 40 -10.88 -8.93 -8.53
N ASN A 41 -11.60 -8.37 -9.50
CA ASN A 41 -11.08 -7.95 -10.82
C ASN A 41 -10.16 -6.71 -10.78
N ALA A 42 -9.72 -6.24 -9.61
CA ALA A 42 -8.89 -5.05 -9.49
C ALA A 42 -7.49 -5.26 -10.09
N HIS A 43 -6.88 -6.44 -9.87
CA HIS A 43 -5.57 -6.81 -10.43
C HIS A 43 -5.57 -7.13 -11.93
N LEU A 44 -6.75 -7.26 -12.57
CA LEU A 44 -6.84 -7.50 -14.02
C LEU A 44 -6.78 -6.20 -14.84
N LYS A 45 -6.99 -5.03 -14.22
CA LYS A 45 -6.88 -3.74 -14.94
C LYS A 45 -5.47 -3.49 -15.46
N ASP A 46 -4.44 -3.79 -14.67
CA ASP A 46 -3.01 -3.67 -15.07
C ASP A 46 -2.55 -4.73 -16.07
N LYS A 47 -3.34 -5.79 -16.28
CA LYS A 47 -3.02 -6.89 -17.21
C LYS A 47 -3.72 -6.77 -18.57
N LYS A 48 -4.53 -5.74 -18.79
CA LYS A 48 -5.15 -5.51 -20.11
C LYS A 48 -4.13 -5.45 -21.26
N PRO A 49 -2.97 -4.77 -21.13
CA PRO A 49 -2.02 -4.66 -22.23
C PRO A 49 -1.38 -6.01 -22.58
N ILE A 50 -1.06 -6.83 -21.58
CA ILE A 50 -0.45 -8.15 -21.81
C ILE A 50 -1.48 -9.15 -22.35
N LEU A 51 -2.73 -9.10 -21.87
CA LEU A 51 -3.79 -9.98 -22.35
C LEU A 51 -4.19 -9.64 -23.80
N GLU A 52 -4.25 -8.36 -24.15
CA GLU A 52 -4.44 -7.92 -25.54
C GLU A 52 -3.27 -8.34 -26.43
N LEU A 53 -2.02 -8.21 -25.96
CA LEU A 53 -0.87 -8.69 -26.72
C LEU A 53 -0.91 -10.21 -26.92
N LEU A 54 -1.25 -10.97 -25.89
CA LEU A 54 -1.42 -12.43 -25.99
C LEU A 54 -2.59 -12.82 -26.91
N GLN A 55 -3.67 -12.03 -26.92
CA GLN A 55 -4.79 -12.22 -27.83
C GLN A 55 -4.37 -11.95 -29.28
N ARG A 56 -3.62 -10.88 -29.54
CA ARG A 56 -3.07 -10.57 -30.87
C ARG A 56 -2.07 -11.63 -31.36
N VAL A 57 -1.33 -12.25 -30.45
CA VAL A 57 -0.48 -13.42 -30.78
C VAL A 57 -1.34 -14.64 -31.10
N ALA A 58 -2.40 -14.89 -30.34
CA ALA A 58 -3.34 -15.99 -30.60
C ALA A 58 -4.08 -15.82 -31.92
N ASP A 59 -4.41 -14.58 -32.29
CA ASP A 59 -5.09 -14.21 -33.54
C ASP A 59 -4.12 -14.16 -34.73
N GLY A 60 -2.81 -14.33 -34.50
CA GLY A 60 -1.76 -14.36 -35.53
C GLY A 60 -1.37 -12.99 -36.07
N GLU A 61 -1.80 -11.89 -35.43
CA GLU A 61 -1.47 -10.52 -35.80
C GLU A 61 -0.03 -10.14 -35.43
N VAL A 62 0.52 -10.79 -34.40
CA VAL A 62 1.88 -10.56 -33.89
C VAL A 62 2.55 -11.92 -33.68
N SER A 63 3.79 -12.10 -34.14
CA SER A 63 4.49 -13.35 -33.89
C SER A 63 4.90 -13.48 -32.40
N PRO A 64 5.02 -14.68 -31.84
CA PRO A 64 5.54 -14.86 -30.48
C PRO A 64 6.92 -14.22 -30.26
N GLN A 65 7.76 -14.15 -31.30
CA GLN A 65 9.07 -13.51 -31.27
C GLN A 65 8.95 -11.98 -31.18
N ASP A 66 8.09 -11.36 -32.00
CA ASP A 66 7.85 -9.91 -31.95
C ASP A 66 7.17 -9.50 -30.62
N ALA A 67 6.26 -10.34 -30.11
CA ALA A 67 5.65 -10.13 -28.80
C ALA A 67 6.67 -10.23 -27.66
N ALA A 68 7.66 -11.13 -27.78
CA ALA A 68 8.75 -11.25 -26.82
C ALA A 68 9.67 -10.01 -26.84
N GLU A 69 9.91 -9.42 -28.02
CA GLU A 69 10.66 -8.15 -28.13
C GLU A 69 9.89 -6.96 -27.55
N LEU A 70 8.57 -6.89 -27.77
CA LEU A 70 7.67 -5.90 -27.14
C LEU A 70 7.59 -6.03 -25.61
N CYS A 71 7.87 -7.23 -25.09
CA CYS A 71 7.95 -7.49 -23.64
C CYS A 71 9.40 -7.43 -23.10
N GLY A 72 10.40 -7.31 -23.97
CA GLY A 72 11.81 -7.39 -23.64
C GLY A 72 12.38 -6.12 -22.97
N PRO A 73 13.68 -6.10 -22.62
CA PRO A 73 14.33 -4.98 -21.93
C PRO A 73 14.30 -3.65 -22.72
N THR A 74 14.17 -3.73 -24.05
CA THR A 74 13.98 -2.57 -24.93
C THR A 74 12.63 -1.89 -24.78
N ALA A 75 11.67 -2.53 -24.11
CA ALA A 75 10.38 -1.96 -23.73
C ALA A 75 10.37 -1.46 -22.28
N GLU A 76 11.51 -1.33 -21.62
CA GLU A 76 11.61 -0.76 -20.25
C GLU A 76 11.54 0.77 -20.25
N TYR A 77 11.86 1.41 -21.36
CA TYR A 77 11.80 2.86 -21.47
C TYR A 77 11.39 3.34 -22.86
N GLU A 78 10.77 4.52 -22.92
CA GLU A 78 10.48 5.23 -24.16
C GLU A 78 11.44 6.42 -24.31
N ALA A 79 12.14 6.50 -25.46
CA ALA A 79 13.06 7.60 -25.72
C ALA A 79 12.28 8.84 -26.19
N VAL A 80 12.52 9.98 -25.53
CA VAL A 80 11.95 11.27 -25.91
C VAL A 80 13.05 12.17 -26.43
N GLY A 81 13.14 12.24 -27.75
CA GLY A 81 14.26 12.86 -28.45
C GLY A 81 15.59 12.27 -27.97
N ASP A 82 16.62 13.13 -27.89
CA ASP A 82 17.97 12.75 -27.45
C ASP A 82 18.23 13.06 -25.96
N PHE A 83 17.22 13.47 -25.20
CA PHE A 83 17.42 14.07 -23.86
C PHE A 83 16.73 13.32 -22.71
N ALA A 84 15.82 12.39 -22.97
CA ALA A 84 15.14 11.62 -21.93
C ALA A 84 14.82 10.19 -22.35
N LYS A 85 14.79 9.30 -21.35
CA LYS A 85 14.33 7.91 -21.45
C LYS A 85 13.33 7.70 -20.31
N ILE A 86 12.05 7.60 -20.63
CA ILE A 86 10.94 7.53 -19.68
C ILE A 86 10.71 6.06 -19.31
N ASP A 87 10.74 5.74 -18.03
CA ASP A 87 10.39 4.44 -17.46
C ASP A 87 8.88 4.29 -17.35
N THR A 88 8.26 3.91 -18.47
CA THR A 88 6.82 3.66 -18.58
C THR A 88 6.35 2.45 -17.75
N LYS A 89 7.28 1.67 -17.17
CA LYS A 89 6.99 0.52 -16.31
C LYS A 89 7.23 0.80 -14.82
N ARG A 90 7.56 2.04 -14.44
CA ARG A 90 7.85 2.40 -13.06
C ARG A 90 6.65 2.13 -12.15
N GLU A 91 5.45 2.49 -12.58
CA GLU A 91 4.24 2.27 -11.78
C GLU A 91 4.00 0.78 -11.50
N ALA A 92 4.18 -0.10 -12.50
CA ALA A 92 4.05 -1.54 -12.28
C ALA A 92 5.07 -2.10 -11.27
N ARG A 93 6.25 -1.47 -11.16
CA ARG A 93 7.34 -1.93 -10.29
C ARG A 93 7.31 -1.32 -8.89
N THR A 94 6.96 -0.03 -8.77
CA THR A 94 7.01 0.72 -7.51
C THR A 94 5.64 1.21 -7.06
N GLY A 95 4.58 0.90 -7.82
CA GLY A 95 3.21 1.35 -7.56
C GLY A 95 3.01 2.87 -7.68
N PHE A 96 3.99 3.63 -8.17
CA PHE A 96 3.90 5.08 -8.34
C PHE A 96 4.51 5.46 -9.69
N PRO A 97 3.82 6.23 -10.54
CA PRO A 97 4.28 6.56 -11.89
C PRO A 97 5.53 7.43 -11.89
N GLU A 98 6.16 7.57 -13.06
CA GLU A 98 7.27 8.50 -13.20
C GLU A 98 6.79 9.95 -13.02
N VAL A 99 7.68 10.82 -12.52
CA VAL A 99 7.38 12.24 -12.29
C VAL A 99 8.47 13.09 -12.91
N VAL A 100 8.06 14.12 -13.64
CA VAL A 100 8.97 15.02 -14.33
C VAL A 100 9.48 16.10 -13.38
N TYR A 101 10.73 16.00 -12.95
CA TYR A 101 11.39 17.09 -12.23
C TYR A 101 11.68 18.26 -13.18
N ALA A 102 10.92 19.35 -13.08
CA ALA A 102 10.93 20.44 -14.09
C ALA A 102 11.95 21.55 -13.81
N GLU A 103 12.46 21.69 -12.58
CA GLU A 103 13.28 22.85 -12.17
C GLU A 103 14.55 23.06 -13.02
N SER A 104 15.10 21.99 -13.60
CA SER A 104 16.29 22.02 -14.45
C SER A 104 16.01 21.71 -15.93
N LYS A 105 14.75 21.74 -16.36
CA LYS A 105 14.32 21.43 -17.74
C LYS A 105 13.66 22.62 -18.41
N THR A 106 13.72 22.68 -19.73
CA THR A 106 12.94 23.68 -20.50
C THR A 106 11.48 23.26 -20.61
N SER A 107 10.59 24.22 -20.86
CA SER A 107 9.15 23.96 -21.07
C SER A 107 8.91 22.97 -22.21
N GLU A 108 9.71 23.01 -23.28
CA GLU A 108 9.64 22.06 -24.40
C GLU A 108 10.01 20.64 -23.98
N GLN A 109 11.06 20.48 -23.17
CA GLN A 109 11.47 19.18 -22.67
C GLN A 109 10.40 18.57 -21.75
N VAL A 110 9.84 19.38 -20.85
CA VAL A 110 8.77 18.92 -19.94
C VAL A 110 7.51 18.57 -20.74
N ALA A 111 7.10 19.43 -21.68
CA ALA A 111 5.93 19.17 -22.51
C ALA A 111 6.08 17.88 -23.34
N ALA A 112 7.25 17.67 -23.95
CA ALA A 112 7.52 16.45 -24.72
C ALA A 112 7.47 15.19 -23.84
N ILE A 113 8.06 15.22 -22.64
CA ILE A 113 8.03 14.09 -21.70
C ILE A 113 6.58 13.80 -21.26
N MET A 114 5.86 14.83 -20.79
CA MET A 114 4.48 14.67 -20.35
C MET A 114 3.57 14.17 -21.48
N LYS A 115 3.75 14.68 -22.70
CA LYS A 115 2.97 14.23 -23.86
C LYS A 115 3.12 12.74 -24.11
N VAL A 116 4.36 12.24 -24.09
CA VAL A 116 4.64 10.81 -24.31
C VAL A 116 3.98 9.96 -23.23
N MET A 117 4.07 10.36 -21.96
CA MET A 117 3.43 9.63 -20.86
C MET A 117 1.89 9.62 -20.99
N ILE A 118 1.30 10.77 -21.32
CA ILE A 118 -0.16 10.89 -21.49
C ILE A 118 -0.65 10.08 -22.70
N ASP A 119 0.04 10.17 -23.83
CA ASP A 119 -0.29 9.38 -25.03
C ASP A 119 -0.07 7.88 -24.83
N GLY A 120 0.88 7.51 -23.98
CA GLY A 120 1.13 6.14 -23.54
C GLY A 120 0.01 5.57 -22.65
N GLY A 121 -0.96 6.39 -22.25
CA GLY A 121 -2.13 5.98 -21.47
C GLY A 121 -1.94 6.06 -19.96
N GLU A 122 -0.92 6.77 -19.47
CA GLU A 122 -0.78 7.00 -18.03
C GLU A 122 -1.88 7.95 -17.52
N ASP A 123 -2.64 7.50 -16.52
CA ASP A 123 -3.75 8.26 -15.94
C ASP A 123 -3.26 9.41 -15.04
N ASN A 124 -2.08 9.29 -14.43
CA ASN A 124 -1.53 10.24 -13.47
C ASN A 124 -0.12 10.71 -13.86
N VAL A 125 -0.05 11.59 -14.86
CA VAL A 125 1.21 12.23 -15.28
C VAL A 125 1.41 13.51 -14.50
N MET A 126 2.57 13.68 -13.88
CA MET A 126 2.89 14.83 -13.03
C MET A 126 4.27 15.40 -13.34
N ALA A 127 4.37 16.73 -13.33
CA ALA A 127 5.61 17.47 -13.28
C ALA A 127 5.69 18.32 -11.99
N SER A 128 6.79 18.21 -11.26
CA SER A 128 7.03 18.95 -10.01
C SER A 128 7.96 20.15 -10.24
N ARG A 129 7.86 21.13 -9.33
CA ARG A 129 8.63 22.38 -9.35
C ARG A 129 8.46 23.20 -10.64
N VAL A 130 7.26 23.17 -11.22
CA VAL A 130 6.89 23.90 -12.42
C VAL A 130 6.54 25.35 -12.06
N THR A 131 7.14 26.33 -12.72
CA THR A 131 6.76 27.73 -12.52
C THR A 131 5.43 28.03 -13.22
N ARG A 132 4.72 29.09 -12.81
CA ARG A 132 3.47 29.50 -13.48
C ARG A 132 3.68 29.77 -14.97
N GLN A 133 4.77 30.45 -15.31
CA GLN A 133 5.13 30.71 -16.70
C GLN A 133 5.36 29.40 -17.48
N ALA A 134 6.16 28.49 -16.94
CA ALA A 134 6.43 27.20 -17.58
C ALA A 134 5.13 26.38 -17.75
N ALA A 135 4.22 26.41 -16.77
CA ALA A 135 2.94 25.73 -16.87
C ALA A 135 2.08 26.25 -18.05
N ASP A 136 2.05 27.56 -18.25
CA ASP A 136 1.30 28.18 -19.35
C ASP A 136 1.96 27.87 -20.71
N GLU A 137 3.30 27.86 -20.78
CA GLU A 137 4.07 27.46 -21.97
C GLU A 137 3.85 25.97 -22.32
N ILE A 138 3.93 25.07 -21.33
CA ILE A 138 3.70 23.64 -21.52
C ILE A 138 2.28 23.39 -22.05
N ARG A 139 1.26 24.04 -21.48
CA ARG A 139 -0.13 23.93 -21.96
C ARG A 139 -0.27 24.36 -23.43
N ALA A 140 0.42 25.43 -23.83
CA ALA A 140 0.40 25.90 -25.21
C ALA A 140 1.09 24.93 -26.18
N LEU A 141 2.11 24.20 -25.71
CA LEU A 141 2.83 23.20 -26.50
C LEU A 141 2.03 21.91 -26.73
N ILE A 142 1.08 21.58 -25.85
CA ILE A 142 0.26 20.37 -25.95
C ILE A 142 -1.26 20.66 -25.84
N PRO A 143 -1.85 21.46 -26.77
CA PRO A 143 -3.17 22.07 -26.62
C PRO A 143 -4.37 21.10 -26.65
N GLY A 144 -4.16 19.79 -26.82
CA GLY A 144 -5.19 18.75 -26.76
C GLY A 144 -5.30 18.03 -25.42
N HIS A 145 -4.36 18.25 -24.50
CA HIS A 145 -4.32 17.56 -23.21
C HIS A 145 -4.83 18.47 -22.09
N HIS A 146 -5.67 17.92 -21.21
CA HIS A 146 -6.13 18.64 -20.03
C HIS A 146 -5.02 18.62 -18.97
N LEU A 147 -4.52 19.80 -18.59
CA LEU A 147 -3.50 19.94 -17.56
C LEU A 147 -3.96 20.88 -16.44
N THR A 148 -3.90 20.41 -15.21
CA THR A 148 -4.19 21.19 -14.00
C THR A 148 -2.90 21.66 -13.35
N TYR A 149 -2.83 22.96 -13.00
CA TYR A 149 -1.67 23.55 -12.34
C TYR A 149 -2.04 23.97 -10.92
N TYR A 150 -1.35 23.40 -9.95
CA TYR A 150 -1.45 23.73 -8.53
C TYR A 150 -0.34 24.70 -8.15
N GLU A 151 -0.71 25.95 -7.87
CA GLU A 151 0.23 27.06 -7.75
C GLU A 151 1.14 26.96 -6.52
N VAL A 152 0.59 26.66 -5.34
CA VAL A 152 1.37 26.55 -4.10
C VAL A 152 2.42 25.44 -4.15
N PRO A 153 2.08 24.18 -4.52
CA PRO A 153 3.07 23.11 -4.64
C PRO A 153 3.90 23.18 -5.92
N ARG A 154 3.56 24.06 -6.88
CA ARG A 154 4.20 24.14 -8.20
C ARG A 154 4.14 22.81 -8.96
N ILE A 155 2.96 22.20 -8.98
CA ILE A 155 2.70 20.91 -9.65
C ILE A 155 1.83 21.14 -10.89
N LEU A 156 2.24 20.58 -12.03
CA LEU A 156 1.43 20.46 -13.24
C LEU A 156 1.09 18.99 -13.47
N THR A 157 -0.17 18.66 -13.70
CA THR A 157 -0.60 17.25 -13.84
C THR A 157 -1.72 17.07 -14.85
N SER A 158 -1.80 15.88 -15.46
CA SER A 158 -2.93 15.46 -16.31
C SER A 158 -4.20 15.12 -15.50
N LYS A 159 -4.06 14.74 -14.23
CA LYS A 159 -5.16 14.38 -13.34
C LYS A 159 -5.66 15.60 -12.57
N SER A 160 -6.98 15.77 -12.49
CA SER A 160 -7.60 16.83 -11.69
C SER A 160 -8.22 16.26 -10.43
N LEU A 161 -7.82 16.79 -9.26
CA LEU A 161 -8.40 16.41 -7.97
C LEU A 161 -9.90 16.75 -7.85
N GLU A 162 -10.41 17.69 -8.65
CA GLU A 162 -11.83 18.05 -8.66
C GLU A 162 -12.70 17.00 -9.37
N ASN A 163 -12.09 16.26 -10.31
CA ASN A 163 -12.78 15.28 -11.15
C ASN A 163 -12.51 13.83 -10.73
N THR A 164 -11.80 13.61 -9.61
CA THR A 164 -11.53 12.27 -9.11
C THR A 164 -12.84 11.60 -8.65
N PRO A 165 -13.16 10.38 -9.10
CA PRO A 165 -14.35 9.66 -8.66
C PRO A 165 -14.36 9.54 -7.13
N LYS A 166 -15.46 9.93 -6.49
CA LYS A 166 -15.60 9.72 -5.05
C LYS A 166 -15.62 8.22 -4.76
N LYS A 167 -14.72 7.78 -3.89
CA LYS A 167 -14.72 6.43 -3.32
C LYS A 167 -16.06 6.19 -2.61
N THR A 168 -16.51 4.96 -2.62
CA THR A 168 -17.67 4.53 -1.83
C THR A 168 -17.37 4.64 -0.33
N GLU A 169 -18.40 4.73 0.53
CA GLU A 169 -18.20 4.82 1.99
C GLU A 169 -17.41 3.62 2.55
N GLU A 170 -17.53 2.45 1.93
CA GLU A 170 -16.77 1.25 2.30
C GLU A 170 -15.30 1.37 1.89
N GLU A 171 -15.02 1.77 0.64
CA GLU A 171 -13.64 2.02 0.17
C GLU A 171 -12.94 3.13 0.98
N GLU A 172 -13.71 4.11 1.44
CA GLU A 172 -13.19 5.21 2.27
C GLU A 172 -12.80 4.77 3.68
N LYS A 173 -13.49 3.79 4.28
CA LYS A 173 -13.17 3.29 5.62
C LYS A 173 -11.88 2.48 5.65
N ASP A 174 -11.61 1.74 4.58
CA ASP A 174 -10.47 0.83 4.50
C ASP A 174 -9.24 1.49 3.84
N THR A 175 -9.39 2.71 3.29
CA THR A 175 -8.25 3.45 2.73
C THR A 175 -7.44 4.08 3.87
N PRO A 176 -6.15 3.74 4.03
CA PRO A 176 -5.30 4.37 5.02
C PRO A 176 -5.09 5.86 4.69
N THR A 177 -4.85 6.65 5.73
CA THR A 177 -4.88 8.11 5.65
C THR A 177 -3.54 8.73 6.07
N ALA A 178 -3.22 9.88 5.47
CA ALA A 178 -2.03 10.63 5.81
C ALA A 178 -2.38 11.97 6.48
N CYS A 179 -1.53 12.40 7.41
CA CYS A 179 -1.53 13.77 7.92
C CYS A 179 -0.29 14.49 7.40
N VAL A 180 -0.46 15.58 6.66
CA VAL A 180 0.64 16.47 6.27
C VAL A 180 0.59 17.71 7.16
N LEU A 181 1.70 18.00 7.81
CA LEU A 181 1.81 19.14 8.71
C LEU A 181 3.05 19.97 8.46
N CYS A 182 2.94 21.28 8.66
CA CYS A 182 4.04 22.21 8.49
C CYS A 182 4.22 23.15 9.68
N ALA A 183 5.47 23.50 9.99
CA ALA A 183 5.80 24.34 11.13
C ALA A 183 5.29 25.77 10.95
N GLY A 184 5.45 26.35 9.77
CA GLY A 184 4.93 27.67 9.44
C GLY A 184 4.43 27.77 8.01
N THR A 185 3.81 28.90 7.67
CA THR A 185 3.28 29.15 6.32
C THR A 185 4.37 29.19 5.25
N SER A 186 5.60 29.54 5.61
CA SER A 186 6.76 29.51 4.70
C SER A 186 7.09 28.11 4.19
N ASP A 187 6.69 27.06 4.91
CA ASP A 187 6.91 25.67 4.54
C ASP A 187 5.78 25.11 3.63
N LEU A 188 4.74 25.91 3.36
CA LEU A 188 3.57 25.48 2.58
C LEU A 188 3.90 24.92 1.19
N PRO A 189 4.83 25.48 0.39
CA PRO A 189 5.13 24.92 -0.93
C PRO A 189 5.58 23.46 -0.86
N VAL A 190 6.40 23.11 0.15
CA VAL A 190 6.90 21.74 0.35
C VAL A 190 5.82 20.84 0.97
N ALA A 191 5.02 21.38 1.90
CA ALA A 191 3.91 20.64 2.50
C ALA A 191 2.79 20.32 1.49
N GLU A 192 2.38 21.29 0.69
CA GLU A 192 1.40 21.07 -0.38
C GLU A 192 1.97 20.17 -1.48
N GLU A 193 3.28 20.21 -1.77
CA GLU A 193 3.88 19.26 -2.73
C GLU A 193 3.65 17.83 -2.25
N ALA A 194 3.87 17.56 -0.97
CA ALA A 194 3.59 16.24 -0.38
C ALA A 194 2.08 15.91 -0.39
N ALA A 195 1.23 16.85 0.02
CA ALA A 195 -0.21 16.63 0.14
C ALA A 195 -0.86 16.37 -1.23
N VAL A 196 -0.61 17.22 -2.22
CA VAL A 196 -1.16 17.08 -3.57
C VAL A 196 -0.62 15.81 -4.24
N THR A 197 0.66 15.46 -4.05
CA THR A 197 1.21 14.20 -4.59
C THR A 197 0.45 12.98 -4.04
N LEU A 198 0.16 12.94 -2.75
CA LEU A 198 -0.61 11.85 -2.14
C LEU A 198 -2.08 11.83 -2.59
N GLU A 199 -2.70 13.00 -2.75
CA GLU A 199 -4.07 13.09 -3.27
C GLU A 199 -4.18 12.65 -4.72
N LEU A 200 -3.17 12.97 -5.54
CA LEU A 200 -3.07 12.47 -6.92
C LEU A 200 -2.91 10.94 -6.96
N ALA A 201 -2.34 10.34 -5.91
CA ALA A 201 -2.29 8.91 -5.67
C ALA A 201 -3.52 8.36 -4.92
N ASP A 202 -4.63 9.11 -4.88
CA ASP A 202 -5.93 8.70 -4.34
C ASP A 202 -5.97 8.44 -2.81
N TYR A 203 -5.01 9.01 -2.06
CA TYR A 203 -5.05 9.01 -0.60
C TYR A 203 -5.81 10.21 -0.05
N ARG A 204 -6.43 9.98 1.11
CA ARG A 204 -6.98 11.07 1.91
C ARG A 204 -5.88 11.71 2.73
N VAL A 205 -5.72 13.03 2.55
CA VAL A 205 -4.73 13.82 3.27
C VAL A 205 -5.41 14.83 4.17
N THR A 206 -5.12 14.77 5.47
CA THR A 206 -5.46 15.85 6.41
C THR A 206 -4.29 16.82 6.51
N ARG A 207 -4.57 18.12 6.39
CA ARG A 207 -3.55 19.19 6.42
C ARG A 207 -3.57 19.91 7.77
N LEU A 208 -2.41 20.06 8.41
CA LEU A 208 -2.25 20.87 9.63
C LEU A 208 -1.13 21.90 9.46
N TYR A 209 -1.53 23.15 9.23
CA TYR A 209 -0.60 24.23 8.94
C TYR A 209 -0.37 25.15 10.13
N ASP A 210 0.82 25.75 10.14
CA ASP A 210 1.28 26.63 11.21
C ASP A 210 1.18 25.97 12.60
N VAL A 211 1.72 24.75 12.72
CA VAL A 211 1.76 23.98 13.99
C VAL A 211 3.18 23.87 14.56
N GLY A 212 4.02 24.86 14.27
CA GLY A 212 5.43 24.89 14.68
C GLY A 212 5.66 24.95 16.20
N VAL A 213 6.89 24.63 16.59
CA VAL A 213 7.30 24.46 18.00
C VAL A 213 7.17 25.75 18.83
N ALA A 214 7.44 26.92 18.24
CA ALA A 214 7.23 28.22 18.91
C ALA A 214 5.78 28.42 19.40
N GLY A 215 4.82 27.78 18.73
CA GLY A 215 3.41 27.77 19.07
C GLY A 215 2.88 26.38 19.39
N ILE A 216 3.63 25.58 20.15
CA ILE A 216 3.37 24.14 20.39
C ILE A 216 1.92 23.79 20.74
N HIS A 217 1.21 24.68 21.43
CA HIS A 217 -0.20 24.52 21.77
C HIS A 217 -1.12 24.31 20.55
N ARG A 218 -0.75 24.84 19.37
CA ARG A 218 -1.48 24.64 18.10
C ARG A 218 -1.41 23.20 17.62
N LEU A 219 -0.24 22.57 17.76
CA LEU A 219 -0.05 21.14 17.52
C LEU A 219 -0.84 20.29 18.54
N LEU A 220 -0.67 20.59 19.83
CA LEU A 220 -1.26 19.78 20.91
C LEU A 220 -2.80 19.75 20.89
N ARG A 221 -3.45 20.83 20.44
CA ARG A 221 -4.91 20.87 20.24
C ARG A 221 -5.38 19.91 19.13
N ASN A 222 -4.52 19.63 18.16
CA ASN A 222 -4.80 18.79 17.00
C ASN A 222 -4.18 17.39 17.10
N GLN A 223 -3.68 16.98 18.28
CA GLN A 223 -3.04 15.67 18.49
C GLN A 223 -3.95 14.47 18.11
N HIS A 224 -5.27 14.65 18.19
CA HIS A 224 -6.23 13.62 17.85
C HIS A 224 -6.19 13.26 16.35
N ILE A 225 -5.86 14.22 15.49
CA ILE A 225 -5.71 14.02 14.05
C ILE A 225 -4.46 13.18 13.78
N LEU A 226 -3.32 13.51 14.41
CA LEU A 226 -2.07 12.75 14.28
C LEU A 226 -2.22 11.28 14.72
N ARG A 227 -3.07 11.02 15.72
CA ARG A 227 -3.38 9.67 16.20
C ARG A 227 -4.34 8.91 15.30
N ALA A 228 -5.15 9.61 14.51
CA ALA A 228 -6.10 9.02 13.59
C ALA A 228 -5.49 8.74 12.20
N SER A 229 -4.32 9.27 11.91
CA SER A 229 -3.62 9.07 10.64
C SER A 229 -2.66 7.89 10.69
N ASP A 230 -2.55 7.16 9.60
CA ASP A 230 -1.70 5.98 9.46
C ASP A 230 -0.23 6.35 9.17
N VAL A 231 -0.01 7.52 8.56
CA VAL A 231 1.32 8.11 8.31
C VAL A 231 1.27 9.61 8.55
N ALA A 232 2.33 10.19 9.11
CA ALA A 232 2.48 11.64 9.25
C ALA A 232 3.67 12.14 8.41
N ILE A 233 3.46 13.20 7.63
CA ILE A 233 4.54 13.94 6.94
C ILE A 233 4.73 15.27 7.64
N CYS A 234 5.92 15.48 8.21
CA CYS A 234 6.24 16.65 8.98
C CYS A 234 7.27 17.53 8.28
N VAL A 235 6.84 18.70 7.84
CA VAL A 235 7.66 19.66 7.07
C VAL A 235 8.07 20.82 7.97
N ALA A 236 9.37 21.07 8.09
CA ALA A 236 9.87 22.19 8.91
C ALA A 236 11.23 22.72 8.47
N GLY A 237 11.34 24.04 8.38
CA GLY A 237 12.60 24.76 8.30
C GLY A 237 13.13 25.19 9.67
N MET A 238 13.88 26.29 9.71
CA MET A 238 14.47 26.90 10.90
C MET A 238 15.38 25.93 11.66
N ASP A 239 15.00 25.54 12.88
CA ASP A 239 15.71 24.59 13.73
C ASP A 239 15.31 23.13 13.46
N GLY A 240 14.21 22.88 12.73
CA GLY A 240 13.78 21.54 12.33
C GLY A 240 13.29 20.65 13.47
N ALA A 241 12.88 21.22 14.61
CA ALA A 241 12.54 20.46 15.80
C ALA A 241 11.16 19.77 15.75
N LEU A 242 10.27 20.20 14.84
CA LEU A 242 8.87 19.73 14.80
C LEU A 242 8.73 18.20 14.62
N PRO A 243 9.46 17.50 13.72
CA PRO A 243 9.32 16.06 13.56
C PRO A 243 9.66 15.26 14.82
N GLY A 244 10.66 15.71 15.60
CA GLY A 244 11.01 15.08 16.87
C GLY A 244 9.87 15.16 17.88
N VAL A 245 9.22 16.32 17.97
CA VAL A 245 8.02 16.49 18.81
C VAL A 245 6.88 15.59 18.33
N VAL A 246 6.61 15.57 17.03
CA VAL A 246 5.50 14.80 16.44
C VAL A 246 5.69 13.30 16.66
N GLY A 247 6.92 12.80 16.49
CA GLY A 247 7.25 11.40 16.79
C GLY A 247 7.05 11.02 18.27
N GLY A 248 7.01 11.98 19.18
CA GLY A 248 6.63 11.76 20.59
C GLY A 248 5.12 11.76 20.85
N LEU A 249 4.29 12.15 19.87
CA LEU A 249 2.84 12.33 20.02
C LEU A 249 2.01 11.28 19.28
N THR A 250 2.60 10.54 18.34
CA THR A 250 1.93 9.51 17.55
C THR A 250 2.71 8.19 17.53
N SER A 251 1.99 7.09 17.36
CA SER A 251 2.56 5.77 17.08
C SER A 251 2.79 5.52 15.59
N SER A 252 2.25 6.38 14.73
CA SER A 252 2.38 6.29 13.28
C SER A 252 3.79 6.68 12.83
N PRO A 253 4.33 6.07 11.75
CA PRO A 253 5.60 6.50 11.18
C PRO A 253 5.54 7.98 10.76
N VAL A 254 6.65 8.69 10.99
CA VAL A 254 6.80 10.11 10.67
C VAL A 254 7.83 10.27 9.58
N VAL A 255 7.44 10.84 8.44
CA VAL A 255 8.36 11.26 7.37
C VAL A 255 8.69 12.73 7.56
N ALA A 256 9.93 13.03 7.91
CA ALA A 256 10.43 14.37 8.15
C ALA A 256 11.02 14.99 6.88
N VAL A 257 10.58 16.20 6.55
CA VAL A 257 11.03 16.97 5.39
C VAL A 257 11.67 18.28 5.87
N PRO A 258 13.00 18.37 5.88
CA PRO A 258 13.66 19.64 6.16
C PRO A 258 13.40 20.60 5.01
N THR A 259 13.11 21.86 5.29
CA THR A 259 13.02 22.89 4.26
C THR A 259 14.23 23.81 4.29
N SER A 260 14.51 24.46 3.17
CA SER A 260 15.54 25.51 3.07
C SER A 260 15.13 26.82 3.77
N VAL A 261 13.92 26.89 4.33
CA VAL A 261 13.41 28.05 5.06
C VAL A 261 14.24 28.28 6.32
N GLY A 262 14.71 29.52 6.48
CA GLY A 262 15.28 30.01 7.71
C GLY A 262 16.38 31.04 7.47
N TYR A 263 16.78 31.74 8.53
CA TYR A 263 17.83 32.75 8.46
C TYR A 263 19.21 32.11 8.58
N GLY A 264 20.24 32.71 7.98
CA GLY A 264 21.68 32.49 8.23
C GLY A 264 22.10 31.10 8.74
N ALA A 265 21.92 30.85 10.03
CA ALA A 265 22.21 29.59 10.71
C ALA A 265 21.39 28.38 10.25
N ALA A 266 20.33 28.56 9.45
CA ALA A 266 19.61 27.47 8.80
C ALA A 266 20.45 26.80 7.70
N PHE A 267 21.46 27.50 7.16
CA PHE A 267 22.40 27.03 6.14
C PHE A 267 21.69 26.32 4.97
N GLY A 268 20.65 26.95 4.41
CA GLY A 268 19.90 26.41 3.28
C GLY A 268 19.20 25.08 3.57
N GLY A 269 18.84 24.82 4.83
CA GLY A 269 18.17 23.60 5.27
C GLY A 269 19.10 22.55 5.89
N LEU A 270 20.41 22.80 5.95
CA LEU A 270 21.35 21.88 6.60
C LEU A 270 21.11 21.78 8.11
N ALA A 271 20.80 22.89 8.79
CA ALA A 271 20.49 22.85 10.21
C ALA A 271 19.23 22.00 10.52
N PRO A 272 18.05 22.24 9.89
CA PRO A 272 16.89 21.40 10.16
C PRO A 272 17.11 19.95 9.72
N LEU A 273 17.83 19.69 8.63
CA LEU A 273 18.20 18.33 8.22
C LEU A 273 18.99 17.60 9.32
N LEU A 274 20.05 18.22 9.85
CA LEU A 274 20.85 17.64 10.91
C LEU A 274 20.05 17.47 12.20
N THR A 275 19.18 18.40 12.56
CA THR A 275 18.28 18.23 13.71
C THR A 275 17.36 17.03 13.54
N MET A 276 16.72 16.89 12.37
CA MET A 276 15.80 15.78 12.08
C MET A 276 16.52 14.42 12.09
N LEU A 277 17.74 14.33 11.55
CA LEU A 277 18.54 13.11 11.57
C LEU A 277 19.02 12.73 12.99
N ASN A 278 19.23 13.72 13.85
CA ASN A 278 19.60 13.51 15.26
C ASN A 278 18.40 13.37 16.20
N ALA A 279 17.17 13.35 15.67
CA ALA A 279 15.98 13.21 16.51
C ALA A 279 15.98 11.86 17.24
N CYS A 280 15.84 11.88 18.56
CA CYS A 280 15.76 10.67 19.37
C CYS A 280 14.42 9.94 19.27
N SER A 281 13.42 10.54 18.60
CA SER A 281 12.09 9.98 18.47
C SER A 281 12.11 8.79 17.50
N PRO A 282 11.73 7.58 17.94
CA PRO A 282 11.71 6.42 17.07
C PRO A 282 10.67 6.59 15.97
N GLY A 283 10.91 5.98 14.81
CA GLY A 283 9.96 6.00 13.69
C GLY A 283 9.97 7.29 12.86
N VAL A 284 10.92 8.21 13.10
CA VAL A 284 11.17 9.37 12.22
C VAL A 284 12.14 8.97 11.11
N GLY A 285 11.67 8.99 9.86
CA GLY A 285 12.50 8.86 8.66
C GLY A 285 12.67 10.21 7.97
N VAL A 286 13.88 10.56 7.53
CA VAL A 286 14.19 11.90 6.98
C VAL A 286 14.43 11.80 5.47
N VAL A 287 13.84 12.71 4.69
CA VAL A 287 14.10 12.87 3.26
C VAL A 287 14.99 14.09 2.97
N ASN A 288 15.37 14.29 1.70
CA ASN A 288 16.15 15.44 1.28
C ASN A 288 15.45 16.78 1.55
N ILE A 289 16.25 17.84 1.58
CA ILE A 289 15.78 19.22 1.75
C ILE A 289 14.81 19.61 0.63
N ASP A 290 13.69 20.21 0.99
CA ASP A 290 12.61 20.64 0.09
C ASP A 290 12.02 19.51 -0.77
N ASN A 291 12.15 18.25 -0.34
CA ASN A 291 11.69 17.09 -1.09
C ASN A 291 10.31 16.60 -0.61
N GLY A 292 9.27 17.43 -0.77
CA GLY A 292 7.90 17.08 -0.43
C GLY A 292 7.38 15.90 -1.27
N PHE A 293 7.75 15.87 -2.54
CA PHE A 293 7.48 14.73 -3.44
C PHE A 293 8.04 13.41 -2.90
N GLY A 294 9.33 13.37 -2.55
CA GLY A 294 9.96 12.17 -2.00
C GLY A 294 9.35 11.73 -0.68
N ALA A 295 8.88 12.69 0.13
CA ALA A 295 8.14 12.39 1.36
C ALA A 295 6.79 11.71 1.07
N ALA A 296 6.05 12.21 0.07
CA ALA A 296 4.80 11.59 -0.38
C ALA A 296 5.01 10.18 -0.92
N VAL A 297 6.03 9.96 -1.76
CA VAL A 297 6.34 8.62 -2.28
C VAL A 297 6.71 7.65 -1.16
N LEU A 298 7.51 8.09 -0.17
CA LEU A 298 7.84 7.25 0.97
C LEU A 298 6.60 6.95 1.84
N ALA A 299 5.71 7.92 2.02
CA ALA A 299 4.46 7.73 2.73
C ALA A 299 3.51 6.78 1.99
N ASP A 300 3.37 6.92 0.68
CA ASP A 300 2.61 6.03 -0.19
C ASP A 300 3.07 4.56 -0.05
N GLU A 301 4.38 4.30 -0.05
CA GLU A 301 4.92 2.96 0.22
C GLU A 301 4.50 2.39 1.58
N GLN A 302 4.42 3.23 2.62
CA GLN A 302 3.91 2.78 3.93
C GLN A 302 2.41 2.52 3.89
N LEU A 303 1.64 3.42 3.28
CA LEU A 303 0.18 3.34 3.18
C LEU A 303 -0.24 2.07 2.41
N LYS A 304 0.42 1.77 1.29
CA LYS A 304 0.21 0.51 0.53
C LYS A 304 0.35 -0.73 1.41
N ARG A 305 1.42 -0.79 2.20
CA ARG A 305 1.70 -1.93 3.10
C ARG A 305 0.66 -2.05 4.21
N ILE A 306 0.20 -0.92 4.75
CA ILE A 306 -0.86 -0.89 5.77
C ILE A 306 -2.17 -1.43 5.19
N ALA A 307 -2.57 -0.96 4.01
CA ALA A 307 -3.74 -1.45 3.31
C ALA A 307 -3.64 -2.96 2.98
N GLU A 308 -2.49 -3.39 2.47
CA GLU A 308 -2.24 -4.81 2.14
C GLU A 308 -2.35 -5.70 3.38
N PHE A 309 -1.72 -5.29 4.50
CA PHE A 309 -1.79 -6.04 5.75
C PHE A 309 -3.23 -6.13 6.27
N GLY A 310 -3.97 -5.02 6.25
CA GLY A 310 -5.39 -4.98 6.62
C GLY A 310 -6.23 -5.96 5.78
N ARG A 311 -6.02 -5.98 4.47
CA ARG A 311 -6.72 -6.88 3.54
C ARG A 311 -6.40 -8.35 3.79
N VAL A 312 -5.13 -8.70 3.96
CA VAL A 312 -4.68 -10.08 4.24
C VAL A 312 -5.24 -10.55 5.59
N HIS A 313 -5.15 -9.71 6.62
CA HIS A 313 -5.67 -10.04 7.94
C HIS A 313 -7.19 -10.21 7.92
N GLY A 314 -7.92 -9.32 7.24
CA GLY A 314 -9.36 -9.41 7.05
C GLY A 314 -9.78 -10.72 6.37
N THR A 315 -9.05 -11.12 5.32
CA THR A 315 -9.30 -12.39 4.61
C THR A 315 -9.13 -13.59 5.53
N ILE A 316 -8.01 -13.65 6.27
CA ILE A 316 -7.72 -14.74 7.22
C ILE A 316 -8.80 -14.79 8.32
N MET A 317 -9.22 -13.64 8.83
CA MET A 317 -10.27 -13.58 9.86
C MET A 317 -11.63 -14.03 9.34
N GLN A 318 -11.95 -13.71 8.08
CA GLN A 318 -13.18 -14.17 7.42
C GLN A 318 -13.16 -15.68 7.19
N GLU A 319 -12.06 -16.23 6.69
CA GLU A 319 -11.88 -17.68 6.51
C GLU A 319 -11.96 -18.43 7.83
N ALA A 320 -11.30 -17.93 8.89
CA ALA A 320 -11.37 -18.50 10.22
C ALA A 320 -12.80 -18.51 10.78
N ARG A 321 -13.55 -17.40 10.60
CA ARG A 321 -14.96 -17.32 11.00
C ARG A 321 -15.82 -18.31 10.23
N GLN A 322 -15.61 -18.43 8.92
CA GLN A 322 -16.35 -19.37 8.08
C GLN A 322 -16.06 -20.82 8.47
N TYR A 323 -14.80 -21.14 8.78
CA TYR A 323 -14.40 -22.46 9.28
C TYR A 323 -15.09 -22.82 10.59
N VAL A 324 -15.11 -21.90 11.57
CA VAL A 324 -15.81 -22.10 12.85
C VAL A 324 -17.30 -22.31 12.63
N ASN A 325 -17.95 -21.48 11.82
CA ASN A 325 -19.38 -21.60 11.51
C ASN A 325 -19.71 -22.93 10.83
N ASN A 326 -18.89 -23.36 9.87
CA ASN A 326 -19.06 -24.63 9.18
C ASN A 326 -18.89 -25.83 10.14
N THR A 327 -17.89 -25.76 11.01
CA THR A 327 -17.65 -26.81 12.02
C THR A 327 -18.81 -26.88 13.01
N GLU A 328 -19.34 -25.74 13.46
CA GLU A 328 -20.50 -25.69 14.35
C GLU A 328 -21.74 -26.29 13.70
N MET A 329 -22.01 -25.98 12.41
CA MET A 329 -23.11 -26.59 11.67
C MET A 329 -22.94 -28.11 11.52
N GLN A 330 -21.73 -28.58 11.19
CA GLN A 330 -21.45 -30.02 11.07
C GLN A 330 -21.66 -30.76 12.40
N LEU A 331 -21.15 -30.21 13.51
CA LEU A 331 -21.32 -30.79 14.83
C LEU A 331 -22.81 -30.83 15.23
N ARG A 332 -23.57 -29.75 14.97
CA ARG A 332 -25.02 -29.73 15.23
C ARG A 332 -25.75 -30.82 14.46
N HIS A 333 -25.44 -30.99 13.17
CA HIS A 333 -26.03 -32.05 12.34
C HIS A 333 -25.69 -33.44 12.88
N GLN A 334 -24.41 -33.69 13.21
CA GLN A 334 -23.98 -34.95 13.81
C GLN A 334 -24.70 -35.24 15.14
N PHE A 335 -24.85 -34.25 16.01
CA PHE A 335 -25.60 -34.42 17.26
C PHE A 335 -27.09 -34.70 17.03
N GLU A 336 -27.70 -34.10 16.02
CA GLU A 336 -29.10 -34.36 15.67
C GLU A 336 -29.28 -35.79 15.13
N GLU A 337 -28.38 -36.26 14.27
CA GLU A 337 -28.36 -37.63 13.75
C GLU A 337 -28.15 -38.65 14.88
N GLU A 338 -27.18 -38.42 15.76
CA GLU A 338 -26.93 -39.28 16.92
C GLU A 338 -28.14 -39.33 17.87
N ARG A 339 -28.78 -38.18 18.13
CA ARG A 339 -30.01 -38.13 18.95
C ARG A 339 -31.17 -38.87 18.30
N ALA A 340 -31.33 -38.77 16.97
CA ALA A 340 -32.36 -39.49 16.25
C ALA A 340 -32.12 -41.01 16.31
N SER A 341 -30.87 -41.44 16.08
CA SER A 341 -30.46 -42.85 16.20
C SER A 341 -30.69 -43.41 17.61
N LEU A 342 -30.27 -42.68 18.65
CA LEU A 342 -30.51 -43.07 20.05
C LEU A 342 -31.99 -43.18 20.39
N ARG A 343 -32.83 -42.27 19.87
CA ARG A 343 -34.29 -42.33 20.05
C ARG A 343 -34.88 -43.58 19.39
N ALA A 344 -34.49 -43.88 18.16
CA ALA A 344 -34.94 -45.06 17.44
C ALA A 344 -34.55 -46.36 18.17
N GLN A 345 -33.30 -46.47 18.64
CA GLN A 345 -32.83 -47.61 19.43
C GLN A 345 -33.62 -47.76 20.75
N ALA A 346 -33.92 -46.66 21.43
CA ALA A 346 -34.71 -46.69 22.66
C ALA A 346 -36.17 -47.13 22.41
N GLU A 347 -36.77 -46.75 21.29
CA GLU A 347 -38.11 -47.20 20.89
C GLU A 347 -38.13 -48.69 20.52
N GLU A 348 -37.14 -49.15 19.75
CA GLU A 348 -36.98 -50.57 19.40
C GLU A 348 -36.79 -51.45 20.65
N HIS A 349 -35.97 -51.01 21.60
CA HIS A 349 -35.77 -51.70 22.87
C HIS A 349 -37.05 -51.77 23.70
N LYS A 350 -37.85 -50.69 23.74
CA LYS A 350 -39.17 -50.70 24.39
C LYS A 350 -40.15 -51.66 23.71
N TYR A 351 -40.18 -51.68 22.37
CA TYR A 351 -41.02 -52.59 21.59
C TYR A 351 -40.66 -54.05 21.88
N ASN A 352 -39.37 -54.40 21.84
CA ASN A 352 -38.88 -55.75 22.09
C ASN A 352 -39.18 -56.23 23.54
N GLN A 353 -39.07 -55.34 24.54
CA GLN A 353 -39.48 -55.67 25.91
C GLN A 353 -41.00 -55.85 26.07
N GLY A 354 -41.81 -55.10 25.33
CA GLY A 354 -43.26 -55.25 25.29
C GLY A 354 -43.69 -56.55 24.62
N ALA A 355 -43.06 -56.90 23.49
CA ALA A 355 -43.30 -58.15 22.78
C ALA A 355 -42.92 -59.38 23.63
N ALA A 356 -41.77 -59.34 24.32
CA ALA A 356 -41.33 -60.42 25.21
C ALA A 356 -42.25 -60.65 26.43
N LYS A 357 -43.04 -59.64 26.84
CA LYS A 357 -44.08 -59.79 27.87
C LYS A 357 -45.38 -60.40 27.32
N SER A 358 -45.68 -60.23 26.04
CA SER A 358 -46.88 -60.77 25.38
C SER A 358 -46.75 -62.27 25.07
N THR A 359 -45.56 -62.76 24.75
CA THR A 359 -45.30 -64.19 24.46
C THR A 359 -45.24 -65.10 25.70
N ARG A 360 -45.39 -64.54 26.90
CA ARG A 360 -45.34 -65.27 28.20
C ARG A 360 -46.70 -65.50 28.86
N THR A 361 -47.77 -65.10 28.19
CA THR A 361 -49.17 -65.49 28.45
C THR A 361 -49.60 -66.49 27.41
#